data_AF-A0A2T4JBB3-F1
#
_entry.id   AF-A0A2T4JBB3-F1
#
_cell.length_a   1.000
_cell.length_b   1.000
_cell.length_c   1.000
_cell.angle_alpha   90.00
_cell.angle_beta   90.00
_cell.angle_gamma   90.00
#
_symmetry.space_group_name_H-M   'P 1'
#
loop_
_entity.id
_entity.type
_entity.pdbx_description
1 polymer ?
#
loop_
_entity_poly.entity_id
_entity_poly.type
_entity_poly.pdbx_seq_one_letter_code
_entity_poly.pdbx_strand_id
1 'polypeptide(L)'
;MKRISLMLLAALVAAPAVADETQVLTTRYTCDRGVMVPATYVNAVDLSLAVIHVEGTQITLYNEPAASGARYGWPSDGANYVWWTKGDEAALYWKEAGEETPVLQNCKESG
;
A
#
# COMPACT_ATOMS: atom_id res chain seq x y z
N MET A 1 -6.92 -0.72 -71.85
CA MET A 1 -6.85 -1.49 -70.60
C MET A 1 -5.77 -0.89 -69.70
N LYS A 2 -6.12 -0.15 -68.64
CA LYS A 2 -5.15 0.30 -67.63
C LYS A 2 -5.79 0.16 -66.24
N ARG A 3 -5.10 -0.59 -65.38
CA ARG A 3 -5.58 -1.21 -64.14
C ARG A 3 -5.81 -0.12 -63.08
N ILE A 4 -7.04 -0.02 -62.56
CA ILE A 4 -7.38 0.83 -61.43
C ILE A 4 -6.77 0.19 -60.18
N SER A 5 -5.81 0.86 -59.55
CA SER A 5 -5.19 0.41 -58.32
C SER A 5 -6.03 0.86 -57.14
N LEU A 6 -6.64 -0.09 -56.44
CA LEU A 6 -7.48 0.15 -55.26
C LEU A 6 -6.53 0.34 -54.05
N MET A 7 -6.37 1.56 -53.56
CA MET A 7 -5.66 1.81 -52.30
C MET A 7 -6.56 1.37 -51.14
N LEU A 8 -6.16 0.32 -50.41
CA LEU A 8 -6.78 -0.07 -49.14
C LEU A 8 -6.39 0.95 -48.07
N LEU A 9 -7.39 1.65 -47.52
CA LEU A 9 -7.22 2.45 -46.31
C LEU A 9 -7.33 1.49 -45.10
N ALA A 10 -6.22 1.20 -44.44
CA ALA A 10 -6.24 0.47 -43.17
C ALA A 10 -6.77 1.41 -42.06
N ALA A 11 -7.96 1.12 -41.54
CA ALA A 11 -8.48 1.80 -40.36
C ALA A 11 -7.72 1.34 -39.12
N LEU A 12 -6.99 2.25 -38.47
CA LEU A 12 -6.34 2.01 -37.18
C LEU A 12 -7.43 1.94 -36.11
N VAL A 13 -7.78 0.72 -35.66
CA VAL A 13 -8.69 0.54 -34.53
C VAL A 13 -7.88 0.77 -33.25
N ALA A 14 -8.07 1.92 -32.60
CA ALA A 14 -7.51 2.16 -31.28
C ALA A 14 -8.27 1.32 -30.26
N ALA A 15 -7.61 0.34 -29.65
CA ALA A 15 -8.17 -0.38 -28.51
C ALA A 15 -8.21 0.56 -27.29
N PRO A 16 -9.25 0.49 -26.43
CA PRO A 16 -9.24 1.23 -25.18
C PRO A 16 -8.10 0.71 -24.31
N ALA A 17 -7.23 1.60 -23.87
CA ALA A 17 -6.27 1.29 -22.82
C ALA A 17 -7.06 1.14 -21.51
N VAL A 18 -7.03 -0.06 -20.92
CA VAL A 18 -7.49 -0.25 -19.55
C VAL A 18 -6.40 0.36 -18.67
N ALA A 19 -6.66 1.53 -18.10
CA ALA A 19 -5.77 2.10 -17.10
C ALA A 19 -5.87 1.25 -15.83
N ASP A 20 -4.74 0.81 -15.30
CA ASP A 20 -4.74 0.13 -14.01
C ASP A 20 -5.00 1.19 -12.92
N GLU A 21 -6.11 1.06 -12.20
CA GLU A 21 -6.57 2.09 -11.28
C GLU A 21 -5.80 2.00 -9.96
N THR A 22 -5.18 3.10 -9.55
CA THR A 22 -4.59 3.21 -8.21
C THR A 22 -5.71 3.27 -7.17
N GLN A 23 -5.71 2.31 -6.24
CA GLN A 23 -6.66 2.24 -5.15
C GLN A 23 -6.10 2.91 -3.90
N VAL A 24 -6.89 3.81 -3.31
CA VAL A 24 -6.56 4.50 -2.06
C VAL A 24 -7.64 4.25 -1.02
N LEU A 25 -7.26 3.70 0.13
CA LEU A 25 -8.14 3.45 1.26
C LEU A 25 -7.58 4.13 2.50
N THR A 26 -8.39 4.94 3.17
CA THR A 26 -8.02 5.53 4.46
C THR A 26 -8.89 4.96 5.56
N THR A 27 -8.27 4.53 6.64
CA THR A 27 -8.92 4.02 7.84
C THR A 27 -8.26 4.61 9.09
N ARG A 28 -8.90 4.44 10.24
CA ARG A 28 -8.35 4.80 11.55
C ARG A 28 -8.36 3.57 12.43
N TYR A 29 -7.26 3.34 13.13
CA TYR A 29 -7.18 2.32 14.16
C TYR A 29 -7.15 2.97 15.54
N THR A 30 -7.86 2.38 16.48
CA THR A 30 -7.71 2.67 17.91
C THR A 30 -6.94 1.53 18.56
N CYS A 31 -5.78 1.84 19.13
CA CYS A 31 -4.87 0.90 19.79
C CYS A 31 -5.00 0.96 21.32
N ASP A 32 -4.21 0.13 22.00
CA ASP A 32 -4.03 0.21 23.44
C ASP A 32 -3.77 1.64 23.90
N ARG A 33 -4.25 1.96 25.11
CA ARG A 33 -4.19 3.30 25.72
C ARG A 33 -4.98 4.38 24.96
N GLY A 34 -5.84 4.00 24.02
CA GLY A 34 -6.68 4.91 23.25
C GLY A 34 -5.92 5.71 22.19
N VAL A 35 -4.73 5.25 21.80
CA VAL A 35 -3.93 5.88 20.75
C VAL A 35 -4.62 5.66 19.41
N MET A 36 -4.87 6.74 18.67
CA MET A 36 -5.43 6.67 17.33
C MET A 36 -4.33 6.74 16.27
N VAL A 37 -4.35 5.81 15.31
CA VAL A 37 -3.43 5.75 14.17
C VAL A 37 -4.24 5.83 12.88
N PRO A 38 -4.32 7.01 12.23
CA PRO A 38 -4.75 7.12 10.85
C PRO A 38 -3.78 6.36 9.94
N ALA A 39 -4.32 5.54 9.04
CA ALA A 39 -3.55 4.81 8.05
C ALA A 39 -4.20 4.96 6.67
N THR A 40 -3.40 5.32 5.67
CA THR A 40 -3.79 5.36 4.27
C THR A 40 -3.02 4.29 3.50
N TYR A 41 -3.74 3.35 2.92
CA TYR A 41 -3.19 2.32 2.05
C TYR A 41 -3.31 2.76 0.59
N VAL A 42 -2.22 2.63 -0.17
CA VAL A 42 -2.19 2.90 -1.60
C VAL A 42 -1.71 1.64 -2.30
N ASN A 43 -2.54 1.12 -3.20
CA ASN A 43 -2.23 -0.05 -4.01
C ASN A 43 -2.33 0.31 -5.49
N ALA A 44 -1.27 0.02 -6.23
CA ALA A 44 -1.18 0.07 -7.68
C ALA A 44 -0.54 -1.23 -8.18
N VAL A 45 -0.29 -1.33 -9.50
CA VAL A 45 0.19 -2.56 -10.17
C VAL A 45 1.46 -3.13 -9.54
N ASP A 46 2.41 -2.24 -9.26
CA ASP A 46 3.77 -2.55 -8.84
C ASP A 46 4.13 -1.91 -7.49
N LEU A 47 3.14 -1.32 -6.81
CA LEU A 47 3.34 -0.55 -5.60
C LEU A 47 2.23 -0.85 -4.59
N SER A 48 2.63 -1.23 -3.37
CA SER A 48 1.75 -1.26 -2.22
C SER A 48 2.45 -0.59 -1.05
N LEU A 49 1.81 0.43 -0.48
CA LEU A 49 2.35 1.20 0.64
C LEU A 49 1.27 1.52 1.68
N ALA A 50 1.72 1.75 2.89
CA ALA A 50 0.93 2.30 3.99
C ALA A 50 1.56 3.62 4.44
N VAL A 51 0.75 4.67 4.50
CA VAL A 51 1.11 5.94 5.13
C VAL A 51 0.40 6.01 6.47
N ILE A 52 1.15 5.93 7.56
CA ILE A 52 0.60 6.01 8.92
C ILE A 52 0.93 7.36 9.55
N HIS A 53 0.10 7.78 10.51
CA HIS A 53 0.40 8.93 11.37
C HIS A 53 0.50 8.50 12.82
N VAL A 54 1.70 8.62 13.40
CA VAL A 54 2.02 8.23 14.77
C VAL A 54 3.00 9.23 15.37
N GLU A 55 2.82 9.54 16.65
CA GLU A 55 3.69 10.50 17.37
C GLU A 55 3.84 11.87 16.66
N GLY A 56 2.76 12.33 16.01
CA GLY A 56 2.75 13.60 15.26
C GLY A 56 3.53 13.58 13.94
N THR A 57 4.02 12.41 13.52
CA THR A 57 4.82 12.23 12.30
C THR A 57 4.07 11.36 11.29
N GLN A 58 4.13 11.75 10.01
CA GLN A 58 3.66 10.93 8.91
C GLN A 58 4.80 10.03 8.41
N ILE A 59 4.55 8.73 8.31
CA ILE A 59 5.54 7.72 7.96
C ILE A 59 5.02 6.90 6.79
N THR A 60 5.80 6.82 5.72
CA THR A 60 5.51 5.97 4.55
C THR A 60 6.27 4.67 4.66
N LEU A 61 5.56 3.55 4.55
CA LEU A 61 6.07 2.19 4.67
C LEU A 61 5.68 1.39 3.42
N TYR A 62 6.59 0.58 2.91
CA TYR A 62 6.41 -0.25 1.71
C TYR A 62 6.01 -1.66 2.10
N ASN A 63 5.20 -2.31 1.28
CA ASN A 63 4.81 -3.69 1.51
C ASN A 63 6.04 -4.61 1.63
N GLU A 64 6.03 -5.48 2.64
CA GLU A 64 7.01 -6.54 2.88
C GLU A 64 6.30 -7.90 2.77
N PRO A 65 7.02 -8.96 2.34
CA PRO A 65 6.50 -10.32 2.41
C PRO A 65 6.09 -10.71 3.83
N ALA A 66 4.93 -11.32 3.99
CA ALA A 66 4.41 -11.77 5.27
C ALA A 66 3.74 -13.15 5.16
N ALA A 67 3.82 -13.94 6.23
CA ALA A 67 3.14 -15.23 6.30
C ALA A 67 1.60 -15.09 6.33
N SER A 68 1.09 -14.02 6.94
CA SER A 68 -0.34 -13.70 6.93
C SER A 68 -0.57 -12.21 7.11
N GLY A 69 -1.69 -11.72 6.58
CA GLY A 69 -2.01 -10.29 6.62
C GLY A 69 -1.13 -9.47 5.68
N ALA A 70 -1.12 -8.15 5.88
CA ALA A 70 -0.28 -7.23 5.13
C ALA A 70 0.72 -6.57 6.07
N ARG A 71 1.99 -6.61 5.69
CA ARG A 71 3.09 -6.07 6.47
C ARG A 71 3.76 -4.96 5.67
N TYR A 72 4.13 -3.88 6.34
CA TYR A 72 4.73 -2.72 5.73
C TYR A 72 5.93 -2.24 6.56
N GLY A 73 7.06 -1.98 5.91
CA GLY A 73 8.29 -1.51 6.53
C GLY A 73 9.04 -0.53 5.63
N TRP A 74 10.00 0.19 6.19
CA TRP A 74 10.93 0.98 5.38
C TRP A 74 12.00 0.03 4.82
N PRO A 75 12.32 0.08 3.51
CA PRO A 75 13.30 -0.80 2.89
C PRO A 75 14.73 -0.35 3.22
N SER A 76 15.14 -0.47 4.48
CA SER A 76 16.51 -0.27 4.95
C SER A 76 16.99 -1.42 5.83
N ASP A 77 18.31 -1.51 5.97
CA ASP A 77 19.01 -2.33 6.97
C ASP A 77 19.12 -1.66 8.34
N GLY A 78 18.83 -0.36 8.43
CA GLY A 78 18.74 0.40 9.68
C GLY A 78 17.45 0.17 10.46
N ALA A 79 17.33 0.89 11.58
CA ALA A 79 16.15 0.83 12.43
C ALA A 79 14.94 1.53 11.77
N ASN A 80 13.76 0.92 11.86
CA ASN A 80 12.55 1.44 11.23
C ASN A 80 11.27 0.95 11.90
N TYR A 81 10.17 1.68 11.66
CA TYR A 81 8.84 1.19 12.01
C TYR A 81 8.38 0.09 11.07
N VAL A 82 7.60 -0.84 11.63
CA VAL A 82 6.88 -1.87 10.90
C VAL A 82 5.41 -1.81 11.28
N TRP A 83 4.56 -1.64 10.29
CA TRP A 83 3.11 -1.68 10.43
C TRP A 83 2.58 -3.01 9.90
N TRP A 84 1.86 -3.77 10.72
CA TRP A 84 1.34 -5.08 10.33
C TRP A 84 -0.16 -5.17 10.61
N THR A 85 -0.93 -5.52 9.59
CA THR A 85 -2.38 -5.63 9.64
C THR A 85 -2.88 -7.03 9.32
N LYS A 86 -4.04 -7.40 9.87
CA LYS A 86 -4.74 -8.65 9.56
C LYS A 86 -6.24 -8.48 9.83
N GLY A 87 -7.05 -8.48 8.76
CA GLY A 87 -8.47 -8.18 8.89
C GLY A 87 -8.66 -6.73 9.39
N ASP A 88 -9.41 -6.58 10.49
CA ASP A 88 -9.67 -5.29 11.16
C ASP A 88 -8.62 -4.95 12.24
N GLU A 89 -7.56 -5.75 12.38
CA GLU A 89 -6.51 -5.60 13.39
C GLU A 89 -5.23 -5.00 12.82
N ALA A 90 -4.50 -4.28 13.67
CA ALA A 90 -3.14 -3.85 13.39
C ALA A 90 -2.22 -3.82 14.62
N ALA A 91 -0.92 -3.74 14.36
CA ALA A 91 0.10 -3.46 15.35
C ALA A 91 1.27 -2.69 14.71
N LEU A 92 1.92 -1.84 15.53
CA LEU A 92 3.12 -1.11 15.18
C LEU A 92 4.31 -1.66 15.97
N TYR A 93 5.41 -1.92 15.28
CA TYR A 93 6.67 -2.38 15.87
C TYR A 93 7.80 -1.42 15.51
N TRP A 94 8.83 -1.39 16.34
CA TRP A 94 10.14 -0.84 16.03
C TRP A 94 11.07 -2.01 15.73
N LYS A 95 11.63 -2.03 14.51
CA LYS A 95 12.60 -3.02 14.07
C LYS A 95 14.00 -2.41 14.15
N GLU A 96 14.93 -3.07 14.83
CA GLU A 96 16.33 -2.68 14.90
C GLU A 96 17.22 -3.91 14.98
N ALA A 97 18.28 -3.97 14.17
CA ALA A 97 19.18 -5.14 14.10
C ALA A 97 18.46 -6.50 13.90
N GLY A 98 17.31 -6.49 13.23
CA GLY A 98 16.49 -7.69 12.97
C GLY A 98 15.55 -8.10 14.11
N GLU A 99 15.59 -7.41 15.25
CA GLU A 99 14.67 -7.61 16.35
C GLU A 99 13.49 -6.65 16.27
N GLU A 100 12.30 -7.10 16.65
CA GLU A 100 11.07 -6.29 16.63
C GLU A 100 10.51 -6.11 18.03
N THR A 101 10.40 -4.85 18.45
CA THR A 101 9.79 -4.46 19.72
C THR A 101 8.42 -3.85 19.47
N PRO A 102 7.35 -4.33 20.13
CA PRO A 102 6.02 -3.72 19.99
C PRO A 102 6.00 -2.27 20.48
N VAL A 103 5.42 -1.39 19.67
CA VAL A 103 5.19 0.04 19.99
C VAL A 103 3.71 0.30 20.27
N LEU A 104 2.83 -0.22 19.42
CA LEU A 104 1.37 -0.19 19.60
C LEU A 104 0.80 -1.57 19.29
N GLN A 105 -0.10 -2.04 20.14
CA GLN A 105 -0.77 -3.33 20.00
C GLN A 105 -2.28 -3.19 20.17
N ASN A 106 -2.98 -4.30 19.89
CA ASN A 106 -4.44 -4.41 19.96
C ASN A 106 -5.16 -3.28 19.20
N CYS A 107 -4.59 -2.85 18.07
CA CYS A 107 -5.21 -1.83 17.25
C CYS A 107 -6.40 -2.44 16.50
N LYS A 108 -7.54 -1.75 16.54
CA LYS A 108 -8.78 -2.13 15.86
C LYS A 108 -9.30 -1.00 15.01
N GLU A 109 -9.79 -1.33 13.81
CA GLU A 109 -10.44 -0.35 12.95
C GLU A 109 -11.61 0.32 13.68
N SER A 110 -11.59 1.64 13.67
CA SER A 110 -12.64 2.51 14.20
C SER A 110 -13.08 3.39 13.04
N GLY A 111 -14.21 3.02 12.42
CA GLY A 111 -14.79 3.72 11.25
C GLY A 111 -15.03 5.21 11.47
#